data_AF-A0A817BXJ2-F1
#
_entry.id   AF-A0A817BXJ2-F1
#
_cell.length_a   1.000
_cell.length_b   1.000
_cell.length_c   1.000
_cell.angle_alpha   90.00
_cell.angle_beta   90.00
_cell.angle_gamma   90.00
#
_symmetry.space_group_name_H-M   'P 1'
#
loop_
_entity.id
_entity.type
_entity.pdbx_description
1 polymer ?
#
loop_
_entity_poly.entity_id
_entity_poly.type
_entity_poly.pdbx_seq_one_letter_code
_entity_poly.pdbx_strand_id
1 'polypeptide(L)'
;MAVPLDQQFKIEKKGIIEERIPVLHLSGMDQHYFVTYVPLPIDIEDGAAIEQWIERMTFICDDLTWLLQQNHTKFWCEVAFNKDFHSMLDSYLRYATRPQRTISLDNYSSISNSKELEEKVSRLMFMCILRLSTHKESSENFFTPQGFGHVIYDNYIFDIPRLFDICSLYAVNNKELLSKMIGNIFKQQEGYTKDLKEAIKSIKDVITKRIKIFHTQTGPKKLNTITKTSSMEEIIDLLNYILDLSCTINRFLFVYPQGRIIFFDEDFHSTLIQLFETFLRIYERAQQSNEISDHIETFEEAKYETITLFNDLLASCCIDPLLINENKSENVESIINILSLLITEKRFLAAYEDYFSLCQIIDIVHQTTELLDDQQIKFYTDVVKQAIEIHGTPSCKRKLTPEKTSVSDFAEIIFIS
;
A
#
# COMPACT_ATOMS: atom_id res chain seq x y z
N MET A 1 -19.94 37.87 -2.43
CA MET A 1 -19.09 36.69 -2.15
C MET A 1 -19.68 35.51 -2.89
N ALA A 2 -18.85 34.69 -3.54
CA ALA A 2 -19.32 33.46 -4.17
C ALA A 2 -19.85 32.49 -3.10
N VAL A 3 -20.92 31.76 -3.43
CA VAL A 3 -21.58 30.81 -2.52
C VAL A 3 -20.99 29.41 -2.74
N PRO A 4 -20.61 28.66 -1.68
CA PRO A 4 -20.10 27.30 -1.82
C PRO A 4 -21.11 26.35 -2.48
N LEU A 5 -20.65 25.39 -3.29
CA LEU A 5 -21.52 24.50 -4.07
C LEU A 5 -22.51 23.70 -3.22
N ASP A 6 -22.09 23.22 -2.04
CA ASP A 6 -22.94 22.53 -1.06
C ASP A 6 -24.08 23.39 -0.49
N GLN A 7 -24.02 24.71 -0.67
CA GLN A 7 -25.01 25.68 -0.21
C GLN A 7 -25.78 26.33 -1.35
N GLN A 8 -25.50 25.95 -2.60
CA GLN A 8 -26.21 26.47 -3.77
C GLN A 8 -27.52 25.70 -4.00
N PHE A 9 -28.57 26.43 -4.37
CA PHE A 9 -29.89 25.88 -4.67
C PHE A 9 -30.40 26.43 -6.00
N LYS A 10 -31.14 25.61 -6.74
CA LYS A 10 -31.90 25.99 -7.93
C LYS A 10 -33.39 25.76 -7.70
N ILE A 11 -34.23 26.47 -8.45
CA ILE A 11 -35.69 26.26 -8.43
C ILE A 11 -36.04 25.31 -9.57
N GLU A 12 -36.68 24.19 -9.23
CA GLU A 12 -37.22 23.23 -10.19
C GLU A 12 -38.74 23.35 -10.24
N LYS A 13 -39.29 23.44 -11.46
CA LYS A 13 -40.75 23.49 -11.68
C LYS A 13 -41.29 22.08 -11.93
N LYS A 14 -42.09 21.58 -11.00
CA LYS A 14 -42.89 20.35 -11.18
C LYS A 14 -44.36 20.75 -11.36
N GLY A 15 -44.71 21.13 -12.59
CA GLY A 15 -46.05 21.65 -12.91
C GLY A 15 -46.26 23.07 -12.35
N ILE A 16 -47.17 23.21 -11.38
CA ILE A 16 -47.51 24.50 -10.74
C ILE A 16 -46.62 24.75 -9.49
N ILE A 17 -45.97 23.70 -8.97
CA ILE A 17 -45.17 23.78 -7.74
C ILE A 17 -43.72 24.11 -8.11
N GLU A 18 -43.19 25.17 -7.50
CA GLU A 18 -41.77 25.52 -7.51
C GLU A 18 -41.09 24.92 -6.27
N GLU A 19 -40.15 24.01 -6.48
CA GLU A 19 -39.39 23.36 -5.42
C GLU A 19 -37.94 23.88 -5.41
N ARG A 20 -37.41 24.20 -4.23
CA ARG A 20 -36.02 24.62 -4.07
C ARG A 20 -35.16 23.39 -3.81
N ILE A 21 -34.34 23.00 -4.77
CA ILE A 21 -33.47 21.82 -4.70
C ILE A 21 -31.99 22.20 -4.71
N PRO A 22 -31.09 21.39 -4.11
CA PRO A 22 -29.65 21.61 -4.21
C PRO A 22 -29.18 21.64 -5.67
N VAL A 23 -28.14 22.41 -5.94
CA VAL A 23 -27.51 22.44 -7.28
C VAL A 23 -26.79 21.11 -7.56
N LEU A 24 -26.11 20.54 -6.56
CA LEU A 24 -25.58 19.18 -6.59
C LEU A 24 -26.73 18.18 -6.48
N HIS A 25 -27.24 17.71 -7.61
CA HIS A 25 -28.42 16.86 -7.68
C HIS A 25 -28.36 15.96 -8.92
N LEU A 26 -28.97 14.76 -8.84
CA LEU A 26 -29.02 13.77 -9.92
C LEU A 26 -29.48 14.37 -11.27
N SER A 27 -30.42 15.32 -11.25
CA SER A 27 -30.89 16.04 -12.44
C SER A 27 -29.82 16.86 -13.19
N GLY A 28 -28.67 17.07 -12.55
CA GLY A 28 -27.55 17.86 -13.09
C GLY A 28 -26.52 17.04 -13.85
N MET A 29 -26.69 15.70 -13.91
CA MET A 29 -25.87 14.82 -14.75
C MET A 29 -26.23 14.99 -16.23
N ASP A 30 -25.26 14.80 -17.12
CA ASP A 30 -25.46 14.88 -18.58
C ASP A 30 -25.79 13.49 -19.19
N GLN A 31 -26.03 12.46 -18.36
CA GLN A 31 -26.23 11.06 -18.77
C GLN A 31 -25.08 10.51 -19.63
N HIS A 32 -23.85 10.95 -19.34
CA HIS A 32 -22.65 10.49 -20.04
C HIS A 32 -22.33 9.05 -19.63
N TYR A 33 -22.00 8.19 -20.60
CA TYR A 33 -21.68 6.79 -20.36
C TYR A 33 -20.16 6.61 -20.24
N PHE A 34 -19.72 5.85 -19.24
CA PHE A 34 -18.30 5.53 -19.04
C PHE A 34 -18.06 4.03 -19.20
N VAL A 35 -17.10 3.65 -20.02
CA VAL A 35 -16.70 2.24 -20.16
C VAL A 35 -15.76 1.82 -19.03
N THR A 36 -15.85 0.56 -18.59
CA THR A 36 -14.90 0.01 -17.60
C THR A 36 -13.51 -0.18 -18.21
N TYR A 37 -12.47 0.00 -17.39
CA TYR A 37 -11.10 -0.32 -17.75
C TYR A 37 -10.88 -1.83 -17.81
N VAL A 38 -10.01 -2.26 -18.73
CA VAL A 38 -9.54 -3.64 -18.87
C VAL A 38 -8.02 -3.57 -19.00
N PRO A 39 -7.25 -4.43 -18.28
CA PRO A 39 -5.80 -4.44 -18.41
C PRO A 39 -5.38 -4.87 -19.82
N LEU A 40 -4.14 -4.58 -20.18
CA LEU A 40 -3.56 -5.04 -21.44
C LEU A 40 -3.67 -6.57 -21.54
N PRO A 41 -4.06 -7.14 -22.70
CA PRO A 41 -4.11 -8.58 -22.91
C PRO A 41 -2.76 -9.25 -22.62
N ILE A 42 -2.80 -10.45 -22.01
CA ILE A 42 -1.61 -11.26 -21.75
C ILE A 42 -1.04 -11.81 -23.06
N ASP A 43 -1.92 -12.27 -23.95
CA ASP A 43 -1.56 -12.72 -25.29
C ASP A 43 -1.54 -11.52 -26.23
N ILE A 44 -0.32 -11.06 -26.53
CA ILE A 44 -0.07 -9.92 -27.39
C ILE A 44 -0.04 -10.27 -28.88
N GLU A 45 -0.05 -11.56 -29.22
CA GLU A 45 -0.15 -12.00 -30.61
C GLU A 45 -1.60 -11.97 -31.10
N ASP A 46 -2.56 -11.92 -30.19
CA ASP A 46 -3.98 -11.68 -30.51
C ASP A 46 -4.22 -10.21 -30.88
N GLY A 47 -4.01 -9.92 -32.17
CA GLY A 47 -4.23 -8.58 -32.72
C GLY A 47 -5.66 -8.05 -32.51
N ALA A 48 -6.67 -8.92 -32.47
CA ALA A 48 -8.05 -8.49 -32.24
C ALA A 48 -8.28 -8.06 -30.78
N ALA A 49 -7.67 -8.78 -29.82
CA ALA A 49 -7.71 -8.39 -28.41
C ALA A 49 -6.99 -7.05 -28.18
N ILE A 50 -5.85 -6.82 -28.85
CA ILE A 50 -5.11 -5.56 -28.77
C ILE A 50 -5.92 -4.41 -29.39
N GLU A 51 -6.53 -4.58 -30.57
CA GLU A 51 -7.38 -3.56 -31.19
C GLU A 51 -8.57 -3.20 -30.29
N GLN A 52 -9.22 -4.20 -29.69
CA GLN A 52 -10.32 -3.98 -28.74
C GLN A 52 -9.85 -3.21 -27.49
N TRP A 53 -8.66 -3.51 -26.98
CA TRP A 53 -8.07 -2.80 -25.86
C TRP A 53 -7.77 -1.34 -26.22
N ILE A 54 -7.18 -1.07 -27.39
CA ILE A 54 -6.89 0.28 -27.88
C ILE A 54 -8.17 1.11 -28.02
N GLU A 55 -9.21 0.54 -28.63
CA GLU A 55 -10.51 1.21 -28.78
C GLU A 55 -11.09 1.59 -27.41
N ARG A 56 -11.10 0.64 -26.47
CA ARG A 56 -11.58 0.87 -25.10
C ARG A 56 -10.79 1.95 -24.37
N MET A 57 -9.47 1.92 -24.44
CA MET A 57 -8.60 2.92 -23.83
C MET A 57 -8.78 4.31 -24.45
N THR A 58 -9.10 4.36 -25.74
CA THR A 58 -9.43 5.61 -26.44
C THR A 58 -10.75 6.20 -25.92
N PHE A 59 -11.80 5.38 -25.75
CA PHE A 59 -13.04 5.84 -25.11
C PHE A 59 -12.79 6.38 -23.71
N ILE A 60 -12.02 5.67 -22.87
CA ILE A 60 -11.67 6.15 -21.52
C ILE A 60 -10.92 7.48 -21.58
N CYS A 61 -9.98 7.64 -22.51
CA CYS A 61 -9.29 8.92 -22.71
C CYS A 61 -10.25 10.06 -23.04
N ASP A 62 -11.17 9.84 -23.97
CA ASP A 62 -12.12 10.85 -24.42
C ASP A 62 -13.10 11.21 -23.31
N ASP A 63 -13.60 10.19 -22.59
CA ASP A 63 -14.51 10.35 -21.45
C ASP A 63 -13.87 11.14 -20.30
N LEU A 64 -12.63 10.79 -19.91
CA LEU A 64 -11.91 11.52 -18.85
C LEU A 64 -11.56 12.95 -19.29
N THR A 65 -11.23 13.15 -20.57
CA THR A 65 -10.99 14.48 -21.14
C THR A 65 -12.25 15.33 -21.09
N TRP A 66 -13.39 14.77 -21.50
CA TRP A 66 -14.69 15.42 -21.42
C TRP A 66 -15.05 15.77 -19.96
N LEU A 67 -14.84 14.83 -19.03
CA LEU A 67 -15.15 15.03 -17.62
C LEU A 67 -14.33 16.19 -17.03
N LEU A 68 -13.03 16.25 -17.32
CA LEU A 68 -12.14 17.33 -16.86
C LEU A 68 -12.49 18.69 -17.47
N GLN A 69 -13.10 18.73 -18.65
CA GLN A 69 -13.56 19.97 -19.27
C GLN A 69 -14.87 20.50 -18.68
N GLN A 70 -15.59 19.70 -17.88
CA GLN A 70 -16.83 20.16 -17.25
C GLN A 70 -16.56 21.28 -16.25
N ASN A 71 -17.52 22.21 -16.16
CA ASN A 71 -17.51 23.20 -15.10
C ASN A 71 -17.65 22.52 -13.72
N HIS A 72 -17.26 23.23 -12.66
CA HIS A 72 -17.22 22.69 -11.30
C HIS A 72 -18.51 21.98 -10.89
N THR A 73 -19.66 22.62 -11.08
CA THR A 73 -20.96 22.02 -10.74
C THR A 73 -21.27 20.74 -11.52
N LYS A 74 -21.10 20.76 -12.84
CA LYS A 74 -21.38 19.60 -13.70
C LYS A 74 -20.44 18.43 -13.40
N PHE A 75 -19.15 18.72 -13.21
CA PHE A 75 -18.18 17.72 -12.79
C PHE A 75 -18.62 17.02 -11.50
N TRP A 76 -18.99 17.79 -10.48
CA TRP A 76 -19.41 17.23 -9.19
C TRP A 76 -20.75 16.48 -9.26
N CYS A 77 -21.70 16.92 -10.09
CA CYS A 77 -22.92 16.14 -10.35
C CYS A 77 -22.62 14.79 -11.01
N GLU A 78 -21.70 14.75 -11.98
CA GLU A 78 -21.33 13.49 -12.62
C GLU A 78 -20.66 12.53 -11.64
N VAL A 79 -19.57 12.96 -10.99
CA VAL A 79 -18.78 12.06 -10.16
C VAL A 79 -19.50 11.60 -8.89
N ALA A 80 -20.47 12.37 -8.38
CA ALA A 80 -21.24 11.99 -7.19
C ALA A 80 -22.37 10.99 -7.49
N PHE A 81 -22.88 10.96 -8.72
CA PHE A 81 -24.13 10.25 -9.00
C PHE A 81 -24.06 9.26 -10.17
N ASN A 82 -23.01 9.33 -11.00
CA ASN A 82 -22.86 8.44 -12.15
C ASN A 82 -22.15 7.14 -11.78
N LYS A 83 -22.91 6.04 -11.82
CA LYS A 83 -22.43 4.69 -11.47
C LYS A 83 -21.42 4.14 -12.48
N ASP A 84 -21.50 4.56 -13.73
CA ASP A 84 -20.58 4.10 -14.77
C ASP A 84 -19.21 4.72 -14.53
N PHE A 85 -19.15 5.98 -14.10
CA PHE A 85 -17.91 6.62 -13.66
C PHE A 85 -17.26 5.85 -12.50
N HIS A 86 -18.02 5.51 -11.46
CA HIS A 86 -17.49 4.70 -10.36
C HIS A 86 -16.99 3.33 -10.82
N SER A 87 -17.71 2.68 -11.74
CA SER A 87 -17.31 1.39 -12.30
C SER A 87 -16.01 1.50 -13.10
N MET A 88 -15.82 2.58 -13.86
CA MET A 88 -14.59 2.88 -14.58
C MET A 88 -13.42 3.17 -13.62
N LEU A 89 -13.65 3.98 -12.59
CA LEU A 89 -12.66 4.26 -11.54
C LEU A 89 -12.23 2.99 -10.80
N ASP A 90 -13.18 2.16 -10.37
CA ASP A 90 -12.91 0.92 -9.63
C ASP A 90 -12.15 -0.09 -10.49
N SER A 91 -12.56 -0.28 -11.73
CA SER A 91 -11.87 -1.19 -12.66
C SER A 91 -10.47 -0.68 -13.00
N TYR A 92 -10.29 0.63 -13.19
CA TYR A 92 -8.97 1.21 -13.44
C TYR A 92 -8.07 1.02 -12.23
N LEU A 93 -8.51 1.45 -11.04
CA LEU A 93 -7.71 1.32 -9.82
C LEU A 93 -7.36 -0.14 -9.56
N ARG A 94 -8.28 -1.09 -9.74
CA ARG A 94 -8.00 -2.50 -9.51
C ARG A 94 -7.00 -3.12 -10.49
N TYR A 95 -7.10 -2.80 -11.78
CA TYR A 95 -6.40 -3.54 -12.83
C TYR A 95 -5.25 -2.80 -13.50
N ALA A 96 -5.11 -1.49 -13.31
CA ALA A 96 -4.00 -0.73 -13.90
C ALA A 96 -2.64 -1.28 -13.43
N THR A 97 -1.69 -1.35 -14.36
CA THR A 97 -0.36 -1.89 -14.11
C THR A 97 0.34 -1.11 -13.01
N ARG A 98 0.82 -1.82 -11.97
CA ARG A 98 1.57 -1.22 -10.87
C ARG A 98 3.06 -1.13 -11.23
N PRO A 99 3.79 -0.09 -10.78
CA PRO A 99 5.22 0.05 -11.06
C PRO A 99 6.08 -1.16 -10.63
N GLN A 100 5.75 -1.83 -9.53
CA GLN A 100 6.47 -3.04 -9.09
C GLN A 100 6.24 -4.28 -9.99
N ARG A 101 5.30 -4.21 -10.94
CA ARG A 101 5.03 -5.29 -11.91
C ARG A 101 5.56 -4.99 -13.32
N THR A 102 6.44 -3.98 -13.45
CA THR A 102 6.88 -3.40 -14.75
C THR A 102 7.68 -4.36 -15.64
N ILE A 103 8.10 -5.53 -15.16
CA ILE A 103 8.77 -6.58 -15.98
C ILE A 103 7.98 -6.90 -17.26
N SER A 104 6.66 -6.71 -17.24
CA SER A 104 5.78 -6.85 -18.39
C SER A 104 6.03 -5.78 -19.48
N LEU A 105 6.10 -4.49 -19.15
CA LEU A 105 5.98 -3.38 -20.12
C LEU A 105 7.13 -3.26 -21.13
N ASP A 106 8.35 -3.64 -20.79
CA ASP A 106 9.50 -3.50 -21.70
C ASP A 106 9.39 -4.43 -22.92
N ASN A 107 8.76 -5.60 -22.75
CA ASN A 107 8.46 -6.53 -23.83
C ASN A 107 7.39 -6.00 -24.81
N TYR A 108 6.62 -4.98 -24.39
CA TYR A 108 5.44 -4.48 -25.10
C TYR A 108 5.64 -3.11 -25.76
N SER A 109 6.81 -2.49 -25.58
CA SER A 109 7.18 -1.21 -26.20
C SER A 109 7.13 -1.21 -27.75
N SER A 110 7.08 -2.39 -28.36
CA SER A 110 7.00 -2.61 -29.82
C SER A 110 5.56 -2.61 -30.38
N ILE A 111 4.52 -2.56 -29.54
CA ILE A 111 3.11 -2.70 -29.96
C ILE A 111 2.41 -1.33 -29.96
N SER A 112 2.18 -0.81 -31.18
CA SER A 112 1.11 0.15 -31.55
C SER A 112 0.80 1.31 -30.57
N ASN A 113 1.82 2.04 -30.09
CA ASN A 113 1.66 3.20 -29.19
C ASN A 113 0.88 2.90 -27.89
N SER A 114 0.76 1.62 -27.50
CA SER A 114 -0.01 1.17 -26.33
C SER A 114 0.46 1.81 -25.03
N LYS A 115 1.78 1.92 -24.85
CA LYS A 115 2.39 2.61 -23.70
C LYS A 115 1.99 4.09 -23.60
N GLU A 116 2.02 4.82 -24.71
CA GLU A 116 1.61 6.24 -24.73
C GLU A 116 0.14 6.40 -24.35
N LEU A 117 -0.71 5.48 -24.82
CA LEU A 117 -2.13 5.50 -24.49
C LEU A 117 -2.38 5.16 -23.02
N GLU A 118 -1.67 4.18 -22.44
CA GLU A 118 -1.73 3.86 -21.01
C GLU A 118 -1.26 5.03 -20.15
N GLU A 119 -0.13 5.66 -20.50
CA GLU A 119 0.39 6.85 -19.84
C GLU A 119 -0.61 8.02 -19.92
N LYS A 120 -1.27 8.20 -21.07
CA LYS A 120 -2.29 9.23 -21.27
C LYS A 120 -3.52 8.98 -20.39
N VAL A 121 -4.07 7.76 -20.37
CA VAL A 121 -5.19 7.39 -19.49
C VAL A 121 -4.78 7.60 -18.03
N SER A 122 -3.59 7.12 -17.65
CA SER A 122 -3.07 7.25 -16.29
C SER A 122 -2.96 8.70 -15.83
N ARG A 123 -2.45 9.58 -16.70
CA ARG A 123 -2.38 11.03 -16.43
C ARG A 123 -3.76 11.66 -16.28
N LEU A 124 -4.70 11.35 -17.17
CA LEU A 124 -6.06 11.90 -17.12
C LEU A 124 -6.81 11.42 -15.86
N MET A 125 -6.66 10.16 -15.50
CA MET A 125 -7.24 9.59 -14.29
C MET A 125 -6.68 10.27 -13.04
N PHE A 126 -5.35 10.43 -12.96
CA PHE A 126 -4.71 11.15 -11.86
C PHE A 126 -5.24 12.59 -11.72
N MET A 127 -5.42 13.30 -12.84
CA MET A 127 -5.98 14.66 -12.84
C MET A 127 -7.45 14.69 -12.37
N CYS A 128 -8.24 13.66 -12.70
CA CYS A 128 -9.60 13.53 -12.17
C CYS A 128 -9.57 13.34 -10.65
N ILE A 129 -8.71 12.45 -10.15
CA ILE A 129 -8.54 12.20 -8.70
C ILE A 129 -8.03 13.44 -7.97
N LEU A 130 -7.12 14.21 -8.58
CA LEU A 130 -6.67 15.51 -8.07
C LEU A 130 -7.84 16.48 -7.91
N ARG A 131 -8.72 16.58 -8.92
CA ARG A 131 -9.90 17.44 -8.84
C ARG A 131 -10.88 16.95 -7.77
N LEU A 132 -11.13 15.63 -7.68
CA LEU A 132 -11.96 15.01 -6.64
C LEU A 132 -11.44 15.24 -5.21
N SER A 133 -10.13 15.37 -5.03
CA SER A 133 -9.50 15.63 -3.73
C SER A 133 -9.35 17.13 -3.41
N THR A 134 -9.81 18.02 -4.29
CA THR A 134 -9.67 19.48 -4.15
C THR A 134 -11.00 20.15 -3.82
N HIS A 135 -11.20 20.51 -2.55
CA HIS A 135 -12.44 21.17 -2.10
C HIS A 135 -12.59 22.64 -2.58
N LYS A 136 -11.51 23.25 -3.07
CA LYS A 136 -11.48 24.64 -3.54
C LYS A 136 -10.70 24.73 -4.86
N GLU A 137 -11.43 24.61 -5.98
CA GLU A 137 -10.88 24.70 -7.34
C GLU A 137 -10.51 26.16 -7.69
N SER A 138 -11.29 27.13 -7.22
CA SER A 138 -11.00 28.56 -7.36
C SER A 138 -11.63 29.39 -6.23
N SER A 139 -11.52 30.72 -6.30
CA SER A 139 -12.25 31.63 -5.40
C SER A 139 -13.77 31.63 -5.63
N GLU A 140 -14.22 31.17 -6.80
CA GLU A 140 -15.63 31.13 -7.19
C GLU A 140 -16.22 29.72 -7.13
N ASN A 141 -15.37 28.70 -7.31
CA ASN A 141 -15.75 27.29 -7.40
C ASN A 141 -15.13 26.51 -6.24
N PHE A 142 -15.93 26.28 -5.20
CA PHE A 142 -15.49 25.61 -3.98
C PHE A 142 -16.65 25.04 -3.17
N PHE A 143 -16.32 24.18 -2.23
CA PHE A 143 -17.21 23.69 -1.18
C PHE A 143 -16.81 24.31 0.16
N THR A 144 -17.74 24.31 1.11
CA THR A 144 -17.33 24.36 2.51
C THR A 144 -16.52 23.10 2.86
N PRO A 145 -15.56 23.19 3.80
CA PRO A 145 -14.77 22.03 4.23
C PRO A 145 -15.65 20.83 4.65
N GLN A 146 -16.70 21.08 5.44
CA GLN A 146 -17.65 20.06 5.88
C GLN A 146 -18.51 19.51 4.72
N GLY A 147 -19.02 20.39 3.85
CA GLY A 147 -19.80 19.97 2.69
C GLY A 147 -19.02 19.06 1.74
N PHE A 148 -17.74 19.39 1.50
CA PHE A 148 -16.84 18.53 0.75
C PHE A 148 -16.66 17.16 1.41
N GLY A 149 -16.39 17.13 2.72
CA GLY A 149 -16.23 15.90 3.49
C GLY A 149 -17.46 14.99 3.42
N HIS A 150 -18.68 15.54 3.48
CA HIS A 150 -19.91 14.77 3.30
C HIS A 150 -20.04 14.26 1.85
N VAL A 151 -19.79 15.11 0.85
CA VAL A 151 -19.94 14.71 -0.57
C VAL A 151 -19.02 13.55 -0.92
N ILE A 152 -17.74 13.60 -0.53
CA ILE A 152 -16.78 12.54 -0.89
C ILE A 152 -17.05 11.22 -0.15
N TYR A 153 -17.59 11.30 1.07
CA TYR A 153 -17.85 10.15 1.93
C TYR A 153 -19.18 9.48 1.59
N ASP A 154 -20.27 10.25 1.60
CA ASP A 154 -21.63 9.72 1.45
C ASP A 154 -21.93 9.23 0.03
N ASN A 155 -21.22 9.76 -0.97
CA ASN A 155 -21.32 9.30 -2.36
C ASN A 155 -20.22 8.29 -2.73
N TYR A 156 -19.48 7.75 -1.74
CA TYR A 156 -18.44 6.75 -1.96
C TYR A 156 -17.44 7.17 -3.07
N ILE A 157 -17.05 8.45 -3.11
CA ILE A 157 -16.02 8.94 -4.05
C ILE A 157 -14.67 8.32 -3.70
N PHE A 158 -14.36 8.31 -2.40
CA PHE A 158 -13.20 7.63 -1.85
C PHE A 158 -13.63 6.62 -0.79
N ASP A 159 -12.91 5.51 -0.75
CA ASP A 159 -12.86 4.54 0.34
C ASP A 159 -11.40 4.12 0.56
N ILE A 160 -11.10 3.40 1.65
CA ILE A 160 -9.72 3.02 1.97
C ILE A 160 -9.08 2.16 0.87
N PRO A 161 -9.75 1.14 0.28
CA PRO A 161 -9.20 0.42 -0.87
C PRO A 161 -8.80 1.33 -2.04
N ARG A 162 -9.63 2.31 -2.43
CA ARG A 162 -9.27 3.27 -3.48
C ARG A 162 -8.07 4.11 -3.09
N LEU A 163 -7.98 4.58 -1.84
CA LEU A 163 -6.83 5.36 -1.38
C LEU A 163 -5.53 4.53 -1.43
N PHE A 164 -5.60 3.25 -1.05
CA PHE A 164 -4.48 2.32 -1.20
C PHE A 164 -4.07 2.16 -2.67
N ASP A 165 -5.02 1.91 -3.57
CA ASP A 165 -4.73 1.74 -4.99
C ASP A 165 -4.17 3.01 -5.65
N ILE A 166 -4.71 4.18 -5.31
CA ILE A 166 -4.21 5.48 -5.77
C ILE A 166 -2.74 5.68 -5.31
N CYS A 167 -2.44 5.39 -4.05
CA CYS A 167 -1.06 5.46 -3.56
C CYS A 167 -0.14 4.47 -4.27
N SER A 168 -0.58 3.22 -4.45
CA SER A 168 0.19 2.20 -5.17
C SER A 168 0.50 2.58 -6.62
N LEU A 169 -0.40 3.29 -7.30
CA LEU A 169 -0.20 3.72 -8.67
C LEU A 169 0.68 4.96 -8.80
N TYR A 170 0.51 5.95 -7.91
CA TYR A 170 1.02 7.31 -8.16
C TYR A 170 2.06 7.82 -7.15
N ALA A 171 2.33 7.10 -6.05
CA ALA A 171 3.19 7.61 -4.97
C ALA A 171 4.64 7.91 -5.41
N VAL A 172 5.23 7.06 -6.26
CA VAL A 172 6.65 7.17 -6.67
C VAL A 172 6.92 8.50 -7.37
N ASN A 173 6.07 8.88 -8.31
CA ASN A 173 6.29 10.06 -9.15
C ASN A 173 5.58 11.34 -8.65
N ASN A 174 4.60 11.21 -7.75
CA ASN A 174 3.72 12.34 -7.38
C ASN A 174 3.58 12.54 -5.87
N LYS A 175 4.55 12.09 -5.07
CA LYS A 175 4.48 12.08 -3.59
C LYS A 175 3.92 13.37 -3.00
N GLU A 176 4.52 14.53 -3.30
CA GLU A 176 4.17 15.79 -2.66
C GLU A 176 2.73 16.21 -2.93
N LEU A 177 2.30 16.10 -4.19
CA LEU A 177 0.94 16.43 -4.59
C LEU A 177 -0.05 15.44 -3.99
N LEU A 178 0.26 14.14 -4.06
CA LEU A 178 -0.60 13.10 -3.52
C LEU A 178 -0.73 13.19 -2.00
N SER A 179 0.34 13.58 -1.29
CA SER A 179 0.29 13.82 0.16
C SER A 179 -0.69 14.95 0.50
N LYS A 180 -0.77 16.01 -0.32
CA LYS A 180 -1.77 17.07 -0.17
C LYS A 180 -3.18 16.56 -0.45
N MET A 181 -3.35 15.73 -1.48
CA MET A 181 -4.65 15.14 -1.85
C MET A 181 -5.20 14.25 -0.73
N ILE A 182 -4.43 13.24 -0.32
CA ILE A 182 -4.82 12.29 0.74
C ILE A 182 -4.94 13.01 2.08
N GLY A 183 -4.00 13.90 2.40
CA GLY A 183 -4.07 14.73 3.60
C GLY A 183 -5.32 15.61 3.65
N ASN A 184 -5.76 16.19 2.52
CA ASN A 184 -7.02 16.94 2.47
C ASN A 184 -8.24 16.03 2.69
N ILE A 185 -8.27 14.84 2.09
CA ILE A 185 -9.36 13.86 2.28
C ILE A 185 -9.53 13.52 3.77
N PHE A 186 -8.47 13.06 4.43
CA PHE A 186 -8.51 12.72 5.86
C PHE A 186 -8.80 13.94 6.75
N LYS A 187 -8.32 15.13 6.37
CA LYS A 187 -8.57 16.37 7.13
C LYS A 187 -10.03 16.80 7.10
N GLN A 188 -10.70 16.68 5.94
CA GLN A 188 -12.08 17.14 5.80
C GLN A 188 -13.12 16.09 6.22
N GLN A 189 -12.72 14.83 6.39
CA GLN A 189 -13.60 13.75 6.76
C GLN A 189 -12.90 12.76 7.71
N GLU A 190 -13.19 12.89 9.00
CA GLU A 190 -12.62 12.06 10.06
C GLU A 190 -13.10 10.59 9.98
N GLY A 191 -14.23 10.32 9.31
CA GLY A 191 -14.74 8.97 9.07
C GLY A 191 -13.72 8.04 8.42
N TYR A 192 -12.84 8.57 7.55
CA TYR A 192 -11.78 7.78 6.93
C TYR A 192 -10.74 7.24 7.91
N THR A 193 -10.48 7.93 9.03
CA THR A 193 -9.60 7.38 10.09
C THR A 193 -10.22 6.14 10.71
N LYS A 194 -11.53 6.13 10.95
CA LYS A 194 -12.25 4.96 11.45
C LYS A 194 -12.25 3.84 10.42
N ASP A 195 -12.53 4.16 9.16
CA ASP A 195 -12.55 3.16 8.09
C ASP A 195 -11.17 2.55 7.84
N LEU A 196 -10.09 3.32 8.02
CA LEU A 196 -8.72 2.81 7.95
C LEU A 196 -8.46 1.78 9.04
N LYS A 197 -8.90 2.02 10.28
CA LYS A 197 -8.79 1.04 11.38
C LYS A 197 -9.54 -0.25 11.07
N GLU A 198 -10.77 -0.14 10.56
CA GLU A 198 -11.55 -1.31 10.17
C GLU A 198 -10.93 -2.07 8.99
N ALA A 199 -10.35 -1.37 8.02
CA ALA A 199 -9.61 -1.98 6.92
C ALA A 199 -8.37 -2.74 7.42
N ILE A 200 -7.60 -2.17 8.37
CA ILE A 200 -6.45 -2.83 8.99
C ILE A 200 -6.88 -4.13 9.68
N LYS A 201 -7.97 -4.11 10.45
CA LYS A 201 -8.52 -5.31 11.10
C LYS A 201 -8.91 -6.39 10.09
N SER A 202 -9.58 -6.00 9.00
CA SER A 202 -9.94 -6.92 7.92
C SER A 202 -8.70 -7.53 7.27
N ILE A 203 -7.65 -6.74 7.03
CA ILE A 203 -6.37 -7.24 6.51
C ILE A 203 -5.74 -8.24 7.49
N LYS A 204 -5.68 -7.89 8.79
CA LYS A 204 -5.16 -8.79 9.85
C LYS A 204 -5.92 -10.10 9.92
N ASP A 205 -7.24 -10.08 9.75
CA ASP A 205 -8.08 -11.28 9.73
C ASP A 205 -7.76 -12.19 8.54
N VAL A 206 -7.56 -11.62 7.35
CA VAL A 206 -7.15 -12.37 6.15
C VAL A 206 -5.77 -13.00 6.35
N ILE A 207 -4.80 -12.23 6.86
CA ILE A 207 -3.46 -12.71 7.16
C ILE A 207 -3.50 -13.85 8.18
N THR A 208 -4.22 -13.66 9.29
CA THR A 208 -4.35 -14.66 10.35
C THR A 208 -4.98 -15.96 9.84
N LYS A 209 -5.98 -15.86 8.96
CA LYS A 209 -6.57 -17.04 8.30
C LYS A 209 -5.55 -17.77 7.42
N ARG A 210 -4.75 -17.04 6.62
CA ARG A 210 -3.68 -17.63 5.80
C ARG A 210 -2.62 -18.31 6.68
N ILE A 211 -2.13 -17.65 7.73
CA ILE A 211 -1.16 -18.22 8.67
C ILE A 211 -1.68 -19.53 9.29
N LYS A 212 -2.95 -19.56 9.73
CA LYS A 212 -3.57 -20.78 10.30
C LYS A 212 -3.55 -21.95 9.32
N ILE A 213 -3.85 -21.72 8.04
CA ILE A 213 -3.79 -22.77 7.01
C ILE A 213 -2.39 -23.39 6.98
N PHE A 214 -1.36 -22.55 6.88
CA PHE A 214 0.04 -23.00 6.84
C PHE A 214 0.51 -23.64 8.15
N HIS A 215 0.06 -23.18 9.31
CA HIS A 215 0.34 -23.84 10.59
C HIS A 215 -0.29 -25.23 10.69
N THR A 216 -1.54 -25.40 10.23
CA THR A 216 -2.18 -26.72 10.22
C THR A 216 -1.50 -27.71 9.26
N GLN A 217 -0.89 -27.21 8.19
CA GLN A 217 -0.08 -28.01 7.27
C GLN A 217 1.30 -28.38 7.83
N THR A 218 1.79 -27.68 8.86
CA THR A 218 3.19 -27.77 9.34
C THR A 218 3.37 -28.20 10.80
N GLY A 219 2.29 -28.51 11.53
CA GLY A 219 2.31 -28.88 12.95
C GLY A 219 2.87 -30.28 13.29
N PRO A 220 3.03 -30.62 14.59
CA PRO A 220 3.59 -31.91 15.05
C PRO A 220 2.77 -33.10 14.54
N LYS A 221 3.46 -34.05 13.91
CA LYS A 221 2.86 -35.18 13.19
C LYS A 221 2.18 -36.17 14.14
N LYS A 222 0.92 -36.51 13.91
CA LYS A 222 0.41 -37.84 14.28
C LYS A 222 0.92 -38.84 13.24
N LEU A 223 1.43 -39.99 13.69
CA LEU A 223 2.22 -40.95 12.91
C LEU A 223 1.55 -41.50 11.62
N ASN A 224 0.26 -41.25 11.39
CA ASN A 224 -0.55 -41.93 10.36
C ASN A 224 -1.25 -41.02 9.34
N THR A 225 -0.96 -39.72 9.29
CA THR A 225 -1.57 -38.80 8.30
C THR A 225 -0.55 -38.37 7.26
N ILE A 226 -0.78 -38.74 6.00
CA ILE A 226 -0.08 -38.20 4.82
C ILE A 226 -0.36 -36.69 4.79
N THR A 227 0.60 -35.88 5.21
CA THR A 227 0.50 -34.43 5.16
C THR A 227 0.71 -33.96 3.73
N LYS A 228 -0.24 -33.20 3.19
CA LYS A 228 -0.07 -32.46 1.94
C LYS A 228 0.95 -31.34 2.22
N THR A 229 2.15 -31.47 1.67
CA THR A 229 3.10 -30.34 1.58
C THR A 229 2.42 -29.22 0.81
N SER A 230 2.64 -27.97 1.22
CA SER A 230 2.12 -26.81 0.48
C SER A 230 2.61 -26.90 -0.97
N SER A 231 1.73 -26.69 -1.94
CA SER A 231 2.15 -26.73 -3.35
C SER A 231 3.02 -25.52 -3.67
N MET A 232 3.83 -25.62 -4.71
CA MET A 232 4.63 -24.48 -5.19
C MET A 232 3.75 -23.28 -5.57
N GLU A 233 2.60 -23.54 -6.19
CA GLU A 233 1.62 -22.51 -6.51
C GLU A 233 1.10 -21.78 -5.25
N GLU A 234 0.87 -22.49 -4.15
CA GLU A 234 0.46 -21.87 -2.87
C GLU A 234 1.56 -21.00 -2.27
N ILE A 235 2.83 -21.39 -2.40
CA ILE A 235 3.98 -20.61 -1.93
C ILE A 235 4.16 -19.35 -2.77
N ILE A 236 4.04 -19.47 -4.10
CA ILE A 236 4.16 -18.34 -5.03
C ILE A 236 2.98 -17.38 -4.85
N ASP A 237 1.75 -17.88 -4.66
CA ASP A 237 0.58 -17.03 -4.34
C ASP A 237 0.82 -16.26 -3.03
N LEU A 238 1.33 -16.93 -2.00
CA LEU A 238 1.65 -16.26 -0.73
C LEU A 238 2.76 -15.22 -0.89
N LEU A 239 3.81 -15.51 -1.67
CA LEU A 239 4.89 -14.58 -1.96
C LEU A 239 4.36 -13.32 -2.66
N ASN A 240 3.58 -13.49 -3.73
CA ASN A 240 2.97 -12.39 -4.46
C ASN A 240 2.00 -11.58 -3.58
N TYR A 241 1.25 -12.27 -2.72
CA TYR A 241 0.36 -11.61 -1.75
C TYR A 241 1.15 -10.75 -0.74
N ILE A 242 2.25 -11.27 -0.21
CA ILE A 242 3.12 -10.52 0.73
C ILE A 242 3.73 -9.30 0.02
N LEU A 243 4.24 -9.47 -1.19
CA LEU A 243 4.79 -8.38 -1.98
C LEU A 243 3.74 -7.29 -2.24
N ASP A 244 2.57 -7.67 -2.78
CA ASP A 244 1.49 -6.73 -3.08
C ASP A 244 1.01 -5.98 -1.82
N LEU A 245 0.87 -6.70 -0.70
CA LEU A 245 0.47 -6.12 0.59
C LEU A 245 1.51 -5.11 1.10
N SER A 246 2.77 -5.53 1.19
CA SER A 246 3.85 -4.71 1.73
C SER A 246 4.08 -3.46 0.88
N CYS A 247 4.13 -3.61 -0.45
CA CYS A 247 4.22 -2.46 -1.36
C CYS A 247 3.03 -1.51 -1.17
N THR A 248 1.79 -2.03 -1.15
CA THR A 248 0.60 -1.18 -1.04
C THR A 248 0.60 -0.35 0.23
N ILE A 249 0.93 -0.97 1.36
CA ILE A 249 0.99 -0.27 2.65
C ILE A 249 2.16 0.71 2.68
N ASN A 250 3.34 0.33 2.19
CA ASN A 250 4.49 1.23 2.10
C ASN A 250 4.19 2.47 1.27
N ARG A 251 3.59 2.31 0.08
CA ARG A 251 3.22 3.44 -0.78
C ARG A 251 2.16 4.33 -0.13
N PHE A 252 1.19 3.76 0.57
CA PHE A 252 0.22 4.54 1.34
C PHE A 252 0.88 5.33 2.48
N LEU A 253 1.70 4.69 3.31
CA LEU A 253 2.37 5.34 4.45
C LEU A 253 3.44 6.35 4.03
N PHE A 254 4.06 6.15 2.86
CA PHE A 254 4.97 7.12 2.26
C PHE A 254 4.27 8.44 1.90
N VAL A 255 3.00 8.35 1.50
CA VAL A 255 2.15 9.49 1.12
C VAL A 255 1.40 10.07 2.33
N TYR A 256 0.98 9.22 3.26
CA TYR A 256 0.25 9.60 4.47
C TYR A 256 0.97 9.08 5.73
N PRO A 257 2.06 9.72 6.17
CA PRO A 257 2.86 9.25 7.31
C PRO A 257 2.09 9.17 8.63
N GLN A 258 1.04 9.98 8.80
CA GLN A 258 0.17 9.92 9.98
C GLN A 258 -0.55 8.58 10.13
N GLY A 259 -0.69 7.83 9.01
CA GLY A 259 -1.20 6.46 9.04
C GLY A 259 -0.31 5.51 9.85
N ARG A 260 0.99 5.78 10.01
CA ARG A 260 1.91 4.87 10.71
C ARG A 260 1.47 4.61 12.15
N ILE A 261 1.05 5.66 12.87
CA ILE A 261 0.54 5.56 14.24
C ILE A 261 -0.73 4.70 14.26
N ILE A 262 -1.64 4.88 13.30
CA ILE A 262 -2.88 4.09 13.21
C ILE A 262 -2.57 2.60 12.97
N PHE A 263 -1.64 2.29 12.07
CA PHE A 263 -1.20 0.91 11.84
C PHE A 263 -0.49 0.31 13.06
N PHE A 264 0.28 1.12 13.78
CA PHE A 264 0.98 0.70 14.99
C PHE A 264 0.00 0.40 16.13
N ASP A 265 -0.95 1.30 16.40
CA ASP A 265 -1.99 1.16 17.42
C ASP A 265 -2.88 -0.07 17.19
N GLU A 266 -3.14 -0.41 15.92
CA GLU A 266 -3.88 -1.62 15.55
C GLU A 266 -3.00 -2.88 15.54
N ASP A 267 -1.77 -2.83 16.09
CA ASP A 267 -0.83 -3.94 16.23
C ASP A 267 -0.54 -4.65 14.89
N PHE A 268 -0.34 -3.86 13.83
CA PHE A 268 -0.07 -4.42 12.51
C PHE A 268 1.36 -4.98 12.40
N HIS A 269 2.32 -4.39 13.10
CA HIS A 269 3.73 -4.81 13.12
C HIS A 269 3.87 -6.28 13.57
N SER A 270 3.13 -6.70 14.60
CA SER A 270 3.13 -8.09 15.05
C SER A 270 2.57 -9.05 14.01
N THR A 271 1.56 -8.61 13.26
CA THR A 271 0.95 -9.40 12.19
C THR A 271 1.91 -9.58 11.00
N LEU A 272 2.68 -8.54 10.65
CA LEU A 272 3.72 -8.61 9.63
C LEU A 272 4.81 -9.63 9.99
N ILE A 273 5.31 -9.56 11.23
CA ILE A 273 6.33 -10.50 11.72
C ILE A 273 5.83 -11.94 11.60
N GLN A 274 4.63 -12.23 12.11
CA GLN A 274 4.06 -13.58 12.09
C GLN A 274 3.83 -14.09 10.66
N LEU A 275 3.34 -13.24 9.76
CA LEU A 275 3.14 -13.59 8.35
C LEU A 275 4.46 -13.96 7.68
N PHE A 276 5.47 -13.11 7.83
CA PHE A 276 6.71 -13.28 7.12
C PHE A 276 7.59 -14.39 7.71
N GLU A 277 7.61 -14.57 9.04
CA GLU A 277 8.23 -15.75 9.68
C GLU A 277 7.58 -17.06 9.19
N THR A 278 6.24 -17.08 9.10
CA THR A 278 5.51 -18.26 8.60
C THR A 278 5.89 -18.55 7.15
N PHE A 279 5.95 -17.53 6.32
CA PHE A 279 6.37 -17.66 4.93
C PHE A 279 7.82 -18.15 4.80
N LEU A 280 8.78 -17.53 5.49
CA LEU A 280 10.19 -17.90 5.47
C LEU A 280 10.39 -19.39 5.84
N ARG A 281 9.67 -19.87 6.85
CA ARG A 281 9.72 -21.29 7.25
C ARG A 281 9.29 -22.25 6.13
N ILE A 282 8.30 -21.87 5.32
CA ILE A 282 7.81 -22.71 4.23
C ILE A 282 8.73 -22.58 3.01
N TYR A 283 9.17 -21.36 2.72
CA TYR A 283 10.09 -21.05 1.64
C TYR A 283 11.44 -21.78 1.80
N GLU A 284 12.05 -21.76 2.98
CA GLU A 284 13.28 -22.51 3.28
C GLU A 284 13.15 -24.02 2.99
N ARG A 285 11.98 -24.62 3.27
CA ARG A 285 11.74 -26.04 3.01
C ARG A 285 11.63 -26.34 1.52
N ALA A 286 10.98 -25.47 0.77
CA ALA A 286 10.87 -25.60 -0.68
C ALA A 286 12.20 -25.30 -1.39
N GLN A 287 13.11 -24.53 -0.78
CA GLN A 287 14.45 -24.33 -1.33
C GLN A 287 15.29 -25.61 -1.21
N GLN A 288 15.11 -26.37 -0.13
CA GLN A 288 15.79 -27.66 0.06
C GLN A 288 15.34 -28.73 -0.95
N SER A 289 14.13 -28.62 -1.52
CA SER A 289 13.65 -29.47 -2.62
C SER A 289 14.09 -28.99 -4.01
N ASN A 290 14.84 -27.88 -4.10
CA ASN A 290 15.35 -27.27 -5.35
C ASN A 290 14.26 -26.77 -6.31
N GLU A 291 13.10 -26.37 -5.79
CA GLU A 291 11.90 -26.02 -6.57
C GLU A 291 11.72 -24.50 -6.85
N ILE A 292 12.60 -23.61 -6.36
CA ILE A 292 12.36 -22.14 -6.33
C ILE A 292 13.38 -21.28 -7.13
N SER A 293 14.12 -21.79 -8.12
CA SER A 293 15.15 -20.94 -8.79
C SER A 293 14.58 -19.70 -9.49
N ASP A 294 13.32 -19.75 -9.93
CA ASP A 294 12.75 -18.75 -10.83
C ASP A 294 12.06 -17.57 -10.13
N HIS A 295 12.02 -17.57 -8.78
CA HIS A 295 11.32 -16.53 -7.99
C HIS A 295 12.21 -15.81 -6.97
N ILE A 296 13.53 -15.91 -7.11
CA ILE A 296 14.49 -15.31 -6.17
C ILE A 296 14.35 -13.78 -6.14
N GLU A 297 14.17 -13.13 -7.29
CA GLU A 297 14.01 -11.68 -7.37
C GLU A 297 12.75 -11.20 -6.65
N THR A 298 11.61 -11.83 -6.94
CA THR A 298 10.33 -11.54 -6.27
C THR A 298 10.42 -11.77 -4.76
N PHE A 299 11.15 -12.81 -4.33
CA PHE A 299 11.40 -13.07 -2.92
C PHE A 299 12.21 -11.95 -2.26
N GLU A 300 13.31 -11.53 -2.88
CA GLU A 300 14.15 -10.46 -2.33
C GLU A 300 13.41 -9.12 -2.28
N GLU A 301 12.57 -8.81 -3.28
CA GLU A 301 11.72 -7.63 -3.28
C GLU A 301 10.67 -7.69 -2.16
N ALA A 302 9.97 -8.82 -2.01
CA ALA A 302 9.00 -9.02 -0.94
C ALA A 302 9.64 -8.91 0.44
N LYS A 303 10.86 -9.46 0.59
CA LYS A 303 11.67 -9.35 1.81
C LYS A 303 11.99 -7.88 2.10
N TYR A 304 12.55 -7.16 1.12
CA TYR A 304 12.90 -5.75 1.28
C TYR A 304 11.69 -4.89 1.67
N GLU A 305 10.58 -5.01 0.95
CA GLU A 305 9.37 -4.20 1.21
C GLU A 305 8.75 -4.52 2.58
N THR A 306 8.71 -5.79 2.97
CA THR A 306 8.17 -6.20 4.28
C THR A 306 9.04 -5.74 5.45
N ILE A 307 10.36 -5.92 5.33
CA ILE A 307 11.32 -5.52 6.36
C ILE A 307 11.38 -3.99 6.49
N THR A 308 11.33 -3.27 5.37
CA THR A 308 11.27 -1.79 5.36
C THR A 308 9.99 -1.29 6.00
N LEU A 309 8.84 -1.89 5.69
CA LEU A 309 7.56 -1.53 6.30
C LEU A 309 7.60 -1.67 7.84
N PHE A 310 8.11 -2.81 8.32
CA PHE A 310 8.27 -3.04 9.74
C PHE A 310 9.21 -2.01 10.38
N ASN A 311 10.38 -1.76 9.78
CA ASN A 311 11.35 -0.80 10.30
C ASN A 311 10.78 0.63 10.33
N ASP A 312 10.06 1.06 9.30
CA ASP A 312 9.44 2.38 9.24
C ASP A 312 8.41 2.59 10.35
N LEU A 313 7.61 1.55 10.65
CA LEU A 313 6.66 1.58 11.76
C LEU A 313 7.39 1.67 13.11
N LEU A 314 8.41 0.84 13.33
CA LEU A 314 9.21 0.86 14.55
C LEU A 314 9.92 2.20 14.75
N ALA A 315 10.60 2.70 13.72
CA ALA A 315 11.32 3.96 13.77
C ALA A 315 10.37 5.12 14.08
N SER A 316 9.31 5.29 13.29
CA SER A 316 8.42 6.45 13.41
C SER A 316 7.58 6.46 14.68
N CYS A 317 7.19 5.28 15.18
CA CYS A 317 6.26 5.19 16.31
C CYS A 317 6.97 4.96 17.66
N CYS A 318 8.20 4.46 17.66
CA CYS A 318 8.92 4.16 18.88
C CYS A 318 10.26 4.92 19.00
N ILE A 319 11.11 4.84 17.98
CA ILE A 319 12.49 5.34 18.06
C ILE A 319 12.54 6.87 17.96
N ASP A 320 11.90 7.45 16.94
CA ASP A 320 11.89 8.89 16.72
C ASP A 320 11.27 9.65 17.91
N PRO A 321 10.10 9.24 18.47
CA PRO A 321 9.54 9.89 19.65
C PRO A 321 10.45 9.81 20.88
N LEU A 322 11.16 8.69 21.05
CA LEU A 322 12.11 8.47 22.13
C LEU A 322 13.35 9.39 22.01
N LEU A 323 13.84 9.63 20.79
CA LEU A 323 14.91 10.60 20.52
C LEU A 323 14.47 12.06 20.77
N ILE A 324 13.20 12.38 20.50
CA ILE A 324 12.63 13.73 20.68
C ILE A 324 12.20 13.99 22.14
N ASN A 325 12.30 12.98 23.03
CA ASN A 325 11.85 13.00 24.43
C ASN A 325 10.34 13.16 24.62
N GLU A 326 9.52 12.78 23.64
CA GLU A 326 8.06 12.70 23.81
C GLU A 326 7.66 11.32 24.37
N ASN A 327 6.81 11.29 25.41
CA ASN A 327 6.20 10.07 25.99
C ASN A 327 7.14 8.88 26.26
N LYS A 328 8.27 9.13 26.95
CA LYS A 328 9.32 8.12 27.19
C LYS A 328 8.83 6.77 27.76
N SER A 329 7.86 6.74 28.67
CA SER A 329 7.45 5.49 29.34
C SER A 329 6.64 4.55 28.44
N GLU A 330 5.69 5.07 27.67
CA GLU A 330 4.82 4.26 26.78
C GLU A 330 5.62 3.71 25.59
N ASN A 331 6.56 4.52 25.06
CA ASN A 331 7.44 4.12 23.97
C ASN A 331 8.37 2.97 24.37
N VAL A 332 8.87 2.98 25.60
CA VAL A 332 9.75 1.92 26.11
C VAL A 332 9.04 0.58 26.19
N GLU A 333 7.83 0.53 26.78
CA GLU A 333 7.10 -0.74 26.92
C GLU A 333 6.79 -1.33 25.55
N SER A 334 6.39 -0.48 24.60
CA SER A 334 6.17 -0.86 23.20
C SER A 334 7.44 -1.43 22.56
N ILE A 335 8.60 -0.78 22.76
CA ILE A 335 9.89 -1.29 22.27
C ILE A 335 10.22 -2.65 22.88
N ILE A 336 10.09 -2.83 24.20
CA ILE A 336 10.40 -4.10 24.87
C ILE A 336 9.51 -5.23 24.33
N ASN A 337 8.23 -4.95 24.09
CA ASN A 337 7.30 -5.92 23.50
C ASN A 337 7.73 -6.31 22.08
N ILE A 338 8.13 -5.34 21.26
CA ILE A 338 8.63 -5.60 19.90
C ILE A 338 9.95 -6.36 19.92
N LEU A 339 10.90 -5.99 20.78
CA LEU A 339 12.17 -6.70 20.95
C LEU A 339 11.91 -8.16 21.35
N SER A 340 10.97 -8.38 22.27
CA SER A 340 10.57 -9.72 22.73
C SER A 340 9.97 -10.56 21.59
N LEU A 341 9.21 -9.94 20.69
CA LEU A 341 8.66 -10.60 19.51
C LEU A 341 9.77 -10.94 18.50
N LEU A 342 10.68 -10.00 18.21
CA LEU A 342 11.78 -10.20 17.26
C LEU A 342 12.74 -11.31 17.69
N ILE A 343 13.11 -11.39 18.98
CA ILE A 343 14.01 -12.46 19.46
C ILE A 343 13.36 -13.85 19.40
N THR A 344 12.03 -13.91 19.42
CA THR A 344 11.28 -15.18 19.33
C THR A 344 11.26 -15.69 17.90
N GLU A 345 11.10 -14.79 16.92
CA GLU A 345 10.95 -15.11 15.50
C GLU A 345 12.29 -14.97 14.74
N LYS A 346 13.13 -16.01 14.88
CA LYS A 346 14.54 -15.98 14.44
C LYS A 346 14.74 -15.85 12.93
N ARG A 347 13.82 -16.32 12.08
CA ARG A 347 13.98 -16.16 10.61
C ARG A 347 13.68 -14.74 10.21
N PHE A 348 12.61 -14.18 10.77
CA PHE A 348 12.30 -12.76 10.59
C PHE A 348 13.47 -11.89 11.07
N LEU A 349 14.02 -12.17 12.24
CA LEU A 349 15.18 -11.44 12.76
C LEU A 349 16.40 -11.53 11.84
N ALA A 350 16.70 -12.71 11.29
CA ALA A 350 17.81 -12.86 10.36
C ALA A 350 17.57 -12.10 9.04
N ALA A 351 16.34 -12.08 8.53
CA ALA A 351 15.96 -11.29 7.35
C ALA A 351 15.99 -9.78 7.64
N TYR A 352 15.61 -9.36 8.84
CA TYR A 352 15.72 -7.97 9.29
C TYR A 352 17.18 -7.50 9.29
N GLU A 353 18.10 -8.35 9.79
CA GLU A 353 19.53 -8.09 9.84
C GLU A 353 20.21 -8.02 8.46
N ASP A 354 19.55 -8.42 7.37
CA ASP A 354 20.06 -8.19 6.02
C ASP A 354 20.14 -6.67 5.74
N TYR A 355 19.12 -5.89 6.15
CA TYR A 355 18.95 -4.48 5.80
C TYR A 355 19.14 -3.50 6.96
N PHE A 356 18.72 -3.87 8.17
CA PHE A 356 18.77 -3.03 9.37
C PHE A 356 19.55 -3.72 10.49
N SER A 357 19.80 -3.04 11.61
CA SER A 357 20.50 -3.64 12.75
C SER A 357 19.72 -3.48 14.04
N LEU A 358 19.34 -4.60 14.65
CA LEU A 358 18.65 -4.62 15.94
C LEU A 358 19.58 -4.13 17.05
N CYS A 359 20.88 -4.45 16.98
CA CYS A 359 21.87 -3.97 17.94
C CYS A 359 21.95 -2.44 17.98
N GLN A 360 21.86 -1.77 16.83
CA GLN A 360 21.82 -0.29 16.79
C GLN A 360 20.58 0.26 17.50
N ILE A 361 19.42 -0.38 17.34
CA ILE A 361 18.21 0.01 18.05
C ILE A 361 18.36 -0.20 19.56
N ILE A 362 18.92 -1.34 19.98
CA ILE A 362 19.21 -1.64 21.39
C ILE A 362 20.16 -0.61 21.98
N ASP A 363 21.21 -0.23 21.24
CA ASP A 363 22.16 0.79 21.67
C ASP A 363 21.48 2.15 21.85
N ILE A 364 20.61 2.56 20.91
CA ILE A 364 19.80 3.78 21.04
C ILE A 364 18.95 3.72 22.30
N VAL A 365 18.25 2.61 22.53
CA VAL A 365 17.40 2.41 23.71
C VAL A 365 18.22 2.48 24.98
N HIS A 366 19.38 1.82 25.05
CA HIS A 366 20.26 1.86 26.21
C HIS A 366 20.85 3.26 26.49
N GLN A 367 21.18 4.02 25.44
CA GLN A 367 21.72 5.38 25.59
C GLN A 367 20.67 6.40 26.03
N THR A 368 19.42 6.19 25.61
CA THR A 368 18.31 7.13 25.87
C THR A 368 17.49 6.74 27.10
N THR A 369 17.62 5.49 27.56
CA THR A 369 16.83 4.91 28.64
C THR A 369 17.70 4.03 29.55
N GLU A 370 17.49 4.09 30.86
CA GLU A 370 18.17 3.22 31.83
C GLU A 370 17.51 1.83 31.96
N LEU A 371 16.78 1.38 30.94
CA LEU A 371 15.86 0.24 31.04
C LEU A 371 16.48 -1.10 30.64
N LEU A 372 17.58 -1.07 29.87
CA LEU A 372 18.32 -2.26 29.49
C LEU A 372 19.65 -2.29 30.23
N ASP A 373 19.86 -3.34 31.02
CA ASP A 373 21.16 -3.60 31.65
C ASP A 373 22.14 -4.30 30.67
N ASP A 374 23.42 -4.29 31.03
CA ASP A 374 24.48 -4.91 30.21
C ASP A 374 24.24 -6.41 29.95
N GLN A 375 23.55 -7.11 30.86
CA GLN A 375 23.25 -8.54 30.69
C GLN A 375 22.16 -8.76 29.64
N GLN A 376 21.12 -7.93 29.65
CA GLN A 376 20.05 -7.94 28.66
C GLN A 376 20.59 -7.59 27.28
N ILE A 377 21.43 -6.56 27.16
CA ILE A 377 22.06 -6.18 25.88
C ILE A 377 22.89 -7.33 25.32
N LYS A 378 23.70 -7.97 26.18
CA LYS A 378 24.47 -9.15 25.79
C LYS A 378 23.58 -10.29 25.34
N PHE A 379 22.49 -10.57 26.06
CA PHE A 379 21.51 -11.59 25.69
C PHE A 379 20.91 -11.32 24.30
N TYR A 380 20.44 -10.10 24.04
CA TYR A 380 19.91 -9.72 22.74
C TYR A 380 20.96 -9.89 21.63
N THR A 381 22.19 -9.43 21.87
CA THR A 381 23.30 -9.55 20.92
C THR A 381 23.59 -11.02 20.59
N ASP A 382 23.60 -11.90 21.59
CA ASP A 382 23.85 -13.33 21.38
C ASP A 382 22.71 -14.01 20.60
N VAL A 383 21.46 -13.60 20.84
CA VAL A 383 20.30 -14.09 20.06
C VAL A 383 20.39 -13.63 18.59
N VAL A 384 20.74 -12.37 18.33
CA VAL A 384 20.94 -11.84 16.98
C VAL A 384 22.00 -12.64 16.24
N LYS A 385 23.17 -12.86 16.86
CA LYS A 385 24.24 -13.69 16.28
C LYS A 385 23.76 -15.09 15.94
N GLN A 386 23.07 -15.75 16.87
CA GLN A 386 22.53 -17.08 16.65
C GLN A 386 21.52 -17.11 15.49
N ALA A 387 20.65 -16.10 15.38
CA ALA A 387 19.70 -16.01 14.28
C ALA A 387 20.41 -15.88 12.93
N ILE A 388 21.41 -15.00 12.82
CA ILE A 388 22.20 -14.81 11.59
C ILE A 388 23.00 -16.08 11.23
N GLU A 389 23.59 -16.77 12.21
CA GLU A 389 24.34 -18.01 11.97
C GLU A 389 23.46 -19.10 11.35
N ILE A 390 22.23 -19.26 11.88
CA ILE A 390 21.32 -20.32 11.45
C ILE A 390 20.59 -19.93 10.15
N HIS A 391 20.01 -18.72 10.08
CA HIS A 391 19.07 -18.31 9.04
C HIS A 391 19.57 -17.18 8.13
N GLY A 392 20.68 -16.52 8.47
CA GLY A 392 21.17 -15.36 7.73
C GLY A 392 21.65 -15.68 6.32
N THR A 393 21.55 -14.69 5.44
CA THR A 393 22.15 -14.76 4.10
C THR A 393 23.69 -14.81 4.18
N PRO A 394 24.38 -15.24 3.12
CA PRO A 394 25.84 -15.16 3.08
C PRO A 394 26.37 -13.74 3.33
N SER A 395 25.67 -12.70 2.87
CA SER A 395 26.00 -11.30 3.13
C SER A 395 25.90 -10.97 4.63
N CYS A 396 24.80 -11.35 5.27
CA CYS A 396 24.60 -11.12 6.70
C CYS A 396 25.60 -11.91 7.56
N LYS A 397 25.94 -13.13 7.18
CA LYS A 397 26.97 -13.94 7.87
C LYS A 397 28.36 -13.33 7.82
N ARG A 398 28.71 -12.56 6.77
CA ARG A 398 29.98 -11.80 6.72
C ARG A 398 30.04 -10.70 7.79
N LYS A 399 28.90 -10.17 8.23
CA LYS A 399 28.85 -9.19 9.34
C LYS A 399 29.32 -9.79 10.67
N LEU A 400 29.28 -11.12 10.83
CA LEU A 400 29.74 -11.83 12.03
C LEU A 400 31.25 -12.05 12.07
N THR A 401 31.93 -12.01 10.93
CA THR A 401 33.38 -12.20 10.83
C THR A 401 34.10 -10.85 10.84
N PRO A 402 34.99 -10.58 11.82
CA PRO A 402 35.80 -9.37 11.82
C PRO A 402 36.95 -9.52 10.82
N GLU A 403 36.68 -9.39 9.52
CA GLU A 403 37.73 -9.26 8.50
C GLU A 403 37.68 -7.88 7.82
N LYS A 404 38.87 -7.26 7.77
CA LYS A 404 39.15 -5.96 7.16
C LYS A 404 38.55 -5.88 5.75
N THR A 405 37.40 -5.24 5.62
CA THR A 405 36.75 -5.04 4.32
C THR A 405 37.14 -3.67 3.77
N SER A 406 37.77 -3.67 2.59
CA SER A 406 38.09 -2.48 1.81
C SER A 406 36.83 -1.81 1.28
N VAL A 407 36.93 -0.51 1.05
CA VAL A 407 35.86 0.46 0.70
C VAL A 407 35.16 0.18 -0.65
N SER A 408 35.38 -0.96 -1.31
CA SER A 408 34.87 -1.25 -2.66
C SER A 408 33.54 -2.00 -2.74
N ASP A 409 33.07 -2.66 -1.67
CA ASP A 409 32.06 -3.73 -1.83
C ASP A 409 30.60 -3.30 -1.56
N PHE A 410 30.35 -2.01 -1.30
CA PHE A 410 29.00 -1.51 -1.00
C PHE A 410 28.29 -0.81 -2.18
N ALA A 411 28.94 -0.70 -3.35
CA ALA A 411 28.44 0.18 -4.42
C ALA A 411 27.46 -0.46 -5.43
N GLU A 412 27.12 -1.76 -5.35
CA GLU A 412 26.39 -2.43 -6.44
C GLU A 412 24.99 -3.00 -6.10
N ILE A 413 24.45 -2.82 -4.88
CA ILE A 413 23.13 -3.42 -4.53
C ILE A 413 22.01 -2.41 -4.26
N ILE A 414 22.28 -1.10 -4.23
CA ILE A 414 21.21 -0.11 -3.98
C ILE A 414 21.35 1.07 -4.95
N PHE A 415 20.98 0.84 -6.21
CA PHE A 415 20.51 1.89 -7.10
C PHE A 415 19.39 1.29 -7.94
N ILE A 416 18.16 1.50 -7.51
CA ILE A 416 17.03 2.03 -8.28
C ILE A 416 16.02 2.49 -7.22
N SER A 417 15.95 3.80 -7.04
CA SER A 417 14.92 4.53 -6.29
C SER A 417 14.05 5.28 -7.28
#